data_AF-A0A6V7L1L8-F1
#
_entry.id   AF-A0A6V7L1L8-F1
#
_cell.length_a   1.000
_cell.length_b   1.000
_cell.length_c   1.000
_cell.angle_alpha   90.00
_cell.angle_beta   90.00
_cell.angle_gamma   90.00
#
_symmetry.space_group_name_H-M   'P 1'
#
loop_
_entity.id
_entity.type
_entity.pdbx_description
1 polymer ?
#
loop_
_entity_poly.entity_id
_entity_poly.type
_entity_poly.pdbx_seq_one_letter_code
_entity_poly.pdbx_strand_id
1 'polypeptide(L)'
;SQGFKGEPFYDIIYPKMSQAIVLTMLAAQEHMDRRRCSFELYGADFMVLDDLSVWLIEINTNPRMHPPSSRLTQRLYDSVLESLVK
;
A
#
# COMPACT_ATOMS: atom_id res chain seq x y z
N SER A 1 23.98 3.72 -5.54
CA SER A 1 22.92 3.88 -4.51
C SER A 1 22.86 5.34 -4.08
N GLN A 2 22.29 6.22 -4.90
CA GLN A 2 22.05 7.61 -4.48
C GLN A 2 20.78 7.64 -3.64
N GLY A 3 20.95 8.11 -2.39
CA GLY A 3 20.02 7.92 -1.31
C GLY A 3 18.94 8.98 -1.26
N PHE A 4 17.71 8.52 -1.06
CA PHE A 4 16.52 9.31 -0.76
C PHE A 4 16.52 9.96 0.65
N LYS A 5 17.70 10.09 1.26
CA LYS A 5 17.85 10.56 2.64
C LYS A 5 17.68 12.08 2.65
N GLY A 6 16.71 12.58 3.43
CA GLY A 6 16.31 13.98 3.47
C GLY A 6 15.04 14.30 2.68
N GLU A 7 14.45 13.33 1.96
CA GLU A 7 13.17 13.53 1.30
C GLU A 7 12.00 13.24 2.26
N PRO A 8 11.07 14.17 2.47
CA PRO A 8 9.95 14.00 3.40
C PRO A 8 9.10 12.75 3.12
N PHE A 9 9.03 12.33 1.85
CA PHE A 9 8.34 11.10 1.49
C PHE A 9 8.95 9.87 2.16
N TYR A 10 10.26 9.68 2.02
CA TYR A 10 10.95 8.50 2.53
C TYR A 10 11.18 8.55 4.05
N ASP A 11 11.42 9.73 4.59
CA ASP A 11 11.77 9.89 6.01
C ASP A 11 10.55 10.05 6.92
N ILE A 12 9.40 10.52 6.40
CA ILE A 12 8.22 10.86 7.22
C ILE A 12 6.96 10.13 6.72
N ILE A 13 6.61 10.26 5.44
CA ILE A 13 5.32 9.76 4.92
C ILE A 13 5.30 8.24 4.85
N TYR A 14 6.30 7.63 4.21
CA TYR A 14 6.37 6.18 3.99
C TYR A 14 6.38 5.38 5.30
N PRO A 15 7.17 5.75 6.34
CA PRO A 15 7.10 5.09 7.64
C PRO A 15 5.72 5.16 8.28
N LYS A 16 5.03 6.32 8.19
CA LYS A 16 3.66 6.48 8.72
C LYS A 16 2.65 5.61 7.98
N MET A 17 2.71 5.55 6.65
CA MET A 17 1.87 4.64 5.85
C MET A 17 2.10 3.18 6.23
N SER A 18 3.36 2.76 6.34
CA SER A 18 3.72 1.39 6.74
C SER A 18 3.20 1.04 8.13
N GLN A 19 3.35 1.95 9.10
CA GLN A 19 2.84 1.76 10.46
C GLN A 19 1.32 1.63 10.48
N ALA A 20 0.59 2.47 9.74
CA ALA A 20 -0.88 2.41 9.67
C ALA A 20 -1.37 1.07 9.12
N ILE A 21 -0.71 0.53 8.09
CA ILE A 21 -1.04 -0.79 7.52
C ILE A 21 -0.81 -1.88 8.57
N VAL A 22 0.35 -1.91 9.23
CA VAL A 22 0.68 -2.92 10.24
C VAL A 22 -0.33 -2.89 11.38
N LEU A 23 -0.65 -1.70 11.92
CA LEU A 23 -1.61 -1.56 13.01
C LEU A 23 -3.02 -2.01 12.60
N THR A 24 -3.45 -1.68 11.39
CA THR A 24 -4.77 -2.08 10.89
C THR A 24 -4.86 -3.60 10.73
N MET A 25 -3.82 -4.22 10.17
CA MET A 25 -3.75 -5.68 10.02
C MET A 25 -3.70 -6.40 11.37
N LEU A 26 -2.97 -5.87 12.35
CA LEU A 26 -2.95 -6.41 13.71
C LEU A 26 -4.32 -6.30 14.38
N ALA A 27 -5.01 -5.16 14.23
CA ALA A 27 -6.34 -4.97 14.79
C ALA A 27 -7.39 -5.89 14.15
N ALA A 28 -7.27 -6.17 12.85
CA ALA A 28 -8.16 -7.05 12.11
C ALA A 28 -7.79 -8.54 12.20
N GLN A 29 -6.63 -8.89 12.79
CA GLN A 29 -6.05 -10.24 12.67
C GLN A 29 -6.94 -11.38 13.18
N GLU A 30 -7.78 -11.10 14.17
CA GLU A 30 -8.69 -12.09 14.76
C GLU A 30 -9.90 -12.38 13.87
N HIS A 31 -10.20 -11.47 12.93
CA HIS A 31 -11.34 -11.54 12.02
C HIS A 31 -10.92 -11.88 10.58
N MET A 32 -9.61 -11.95 10.29
CA MET A 32 -9.10 -12.33 8.97
C MET A 32 -9.14 -13.85 8.78
N ASP A 33 -9.74 -14.29 7.67
CA ASP A 33 -9.85 -15.71 7.34
C ASP A 33 -8.50 -16.24 6.83
N ARG A 34 -7.84 -17.08 7.64
CA ARG A 34 -6.52 -17.62 7.34
C ARG A 34 -6.64 -18.88 6.51
N ARG A 35 -6.80 -18.72 5.20
CA ARG A 35 -6.75 -19.86 4.28
C ARG A 35 -5.30 -20.28 4.05
N ARG A 36 -5.01 -21.57 4.28
CA ARG A 36 -3.67 -22.14 4.04
C ARG A 36 -3.32 -22.04 2.55
N CYS A 37 -2.06 -21.70 2.27
CA CYS A 37 -1.52 -21.58 0.91
C CYS A 37 -2.21 -20.51 0.05
N SER A 38 -2.73 -19.45 0.66
CA SER A 38 -3.23 -18.26 -0.06
C SER A 38 -2.60 -16.99 0.49
N PHE A 39 -2.52 -15.99 -0.38
CA PHE A 39 -2.24 -14.60 -0.02
C PHE A 39 -3.40 -13.73 -0.54
N GLU A 40 -3.51 -12.53 0.00
CA GLU A 40 -4.51 -11.56 -0.43
C GLU A 40 -3.82 -10.23 -0.71
N LEU A 41 -4.21 -9.59 -1.81
CA LEU A 41 -3.70 -8.29 -2.19
C LEU A 41 -4.64 -7.21 -1.66
N TYR A 42 -4.10 -6.32 -0.85
CA TYR A 42 -4.82 -5.18 -0.31
C TYR A 42 -4.39 -3.89 -1.02
N GLY A 43 -5.37 -3.04 -1.34
CA GLY A 43 -5.13 -1.62 -1.66
C GLY A 43 -5.41 -0.77 -0.43
N ALA A 44 -4.58 0.24 -0.18
CA ALA A 44 -4.78 1.17 0.92
C ALA A 44 -4.71 2.61 0.40
N ASP A 45 -5.76 3.38 0.67
CA ASP A 45 -5.86 4.76 0.25
C ASP A 45 -5.54 5.69 1.41
N PHE A 46 -4.64 6.64 1.16
CA PHE A 46 -4.14 7.56 2.17
C PHE A 46 -4.35 9.00 1.76
N MET A 47 -4.68 9.84 2.75
CA MET A 47 -4.64 11.29 2.62
C MET A 47 -3.38 11.82 3.32
N VAL A 48 -2.59 12.61 2.61
CA VAL A 48 -1.46 13.35 3.16
C VAL A 48 -1.85 14.82 3.25
N LEU A 49 -1.73 15.39 4.45
CA LEU A 49 -2.05 16.79 4.72
C LEU A 49 -0.81 17.68 4.59
N ASP A 50 -1.00 19.00 4.60
CA ASP A 50 0.07 20.01 4.44
C ASP A 50 1.15 19.93 5.54
N ASP A 51 0.80 19.42 6.72
CA ASP A 51 1.69 19.19 7.85
C ASP A 51 2.40 17.81 7.80
N LEU A 52 2.26 17.08 6.69
CA LEU A 52 2.75 15.72 6.49
C LEU A 52 2.14 14.69 7.46
N SER A 53 0.98 15.00 8.03
CA SER A 53 0.12 13.99 8.67
C SER A 53 -0.44 13.05 7.61
N VAL A 54 -0.46 11.75 7.93
CA VAL A 54 -0.90 10.68 7.03
C VAL A 54 -2.11 10.00 7.65
N TRP A 55 -3.21 9.98 6.93
CA TRP A 55 -4.47 9.38 7.36
C TRP A 55 -4.83 8.22 6.44
N LEU A 56 -5.01 7.04 7.02
CA LEU A 56 -5.58 5.89 6.32
C LEU A 56 -7.09 6.12 6.16
N ILE A 57 -7.58 6.13 4.91
CA ILE A 57 -8.99 6.38 4.61
C ILE A 57 -9.73 5.04 4.48
N GLU A 58 -9.20 4.13 3.67
CA GLU A 58 -9.77 2.80 3.48
C GLU A 58 -8.73 1.75 3.12
N ILE A 59 -9.06 0.50 3.43
CA ILE A 59 -8.36 -0.70 2.94
C ILE A 59 -9.36 -1.53 2.14
N ASN A 60 -8.99 -1.87 0.91
CA ASN A 60 -9.79 -2.67 -0.01
C ASN A 60 -9.14 -4.03 -0.24
N THR A 61 -9.91 -5.10 -0.09
CA THR A 61 -9.50 -6.49 -0.40
C THR A 61 -9.51 -6.81 -1.90
N ASN A 62 -10.11 -5.94 -2.73
CA ASN A 62 -10.14 -6.07 -4.18
C ASN A 62 -9.70 -4.76 -4.85
N PRO A 63 -8.42 -4.38 -4.72
CA PRO A 63 -7.91 -3.20 -5.42
C PRO A 63 -8.11 -3.38 -6.93
N ARG A 64 -8.61 -2.34 -7.61
CA ARG A 64 -8.86 -2.41 -9.05
C ARG A 64 -7.57 -2.71 -9.80
N MET A 65 -7.50 -3.91 -10.36
CA MET A 65 -6.44 -4.39 -11.26
C MET A 65 -6.83 -4.24 -12.75
N HIS A 66 -7.61 -3.23 -13.11
CA HIS A 66 -7.85 -2.96 -14.54
C HIS A 66 -6.72 -2.09 -15.11
N PRO A 67 -6.27 -2.33 -16.36
CA PRO A 67 -5.29 -1.48 -17.02
C PRO A 67 -5.79 -0.04 -17.00
N PRO A 68 -5.08 0.88 -16.33
CA PRO A 68 -5.57 2.23 -16.17
C PRO A 68 -5.35 3.02 -17.45
N SER A 69 -6.22 4.00 -17.70
CA SER A 69 -6.19 4.88 -18.88
C SER A 69 -5.01 5.87 -18.89
N SER A 70 -4.23 5.93 -17.80
CA SER A 70 -3.06 6.79 -17.65
C SER A 70 -1.76 5.99 -17.81
N ARG A 71 -0.82 6.53 -18.61
CA ARG A 71 0.52 5.95 -18.82
C ARG A 71 1.31 5.72 -17.53
N LEU A 72 1.05 6.51 -16.48
CA LEU A 72 1.81 6.43 -15.23
C LEU A 72 1.47 5.15 -14.45
N THR A 73 0.19 4.80 -14.41
CA THR A 73 -0.31 3.68 -13.61
C THR A 73 -0.17 2.33 -14.33
N GLN A 74 0.07 2.31 -15.65
CA GLN A 74 0.45 1.08 -16.39
C GLN A 74 1.76 0.47 -15.89
N ARG A 75 2.78 1.29 -15.59
CA ARG A 75 4.07 0.78 -15.09
C ARG A 75 3.99 0.17 -13.69
N LEU A 76 3.13 0.74 -12.84
CA LEU A 76 2.87 0.22 -11.50
C LEU A 76 2.11 -1.11 -11.59
N TYR A 77 1.17 -1.21 -12.53
CA TYR A 77 0.39 -2.41 -12.76
C TYR A 77 1.25 -3.63 -13.09
N ASP A 78 2.18 -3.50 -14.04
CA ASP A 78 3.06 -4.61 -14.44
C ASP A 78 3.96 -5.06 -13.28
N SER A 79 4.50 -4.11 -12.52
CA SER A 79 5.37 -4.42 -11.35
C SER A 79 4.61 -5.11 -10.23
N VAL A 80 3.36 -4.71 -9.98
CA VAL A 80 2.48 -5.37 -9.00
C VAL A 80 2.14 -6.78 -9.49
N LEU A 81 1.75 -6.94 -10.75
CA LEU A 81 1.39 -8.25 -11.31
C LEU A 81 2.57 -9.24 -11.24
N GLU A 82 3.77 -8.80 -11.61
CA GLU A 82 4.98 -9.62 -11.49
C GLU A 82 5.27 -10.04 -10.04
N SER A 83 4.94 -9.21 -9.05
CA SER A 83 5.13 -9.53 -7.63
C SER A 83 4.12 -10.56 -7.10
N LEU A 84 2.94 -10.68 -7.71
CA LEU A 84 1.91 -11.65 -7.32
C LEU A 84 2.17 -13.06 -7.86
N VAL A 85 3.00 -13.19 -8.90
CA VAL A 85 3.24 -14.46 -9.62
C VAL A 85 4.54 -15.16 -9.18
N LYS A 86 5.36 -14.51 -8.35
CA LYS A 86 6.61 -15.08 -7.79
C LYS A 86 6.36 -15.82 -6.48
#